data_AF-A0A915MJN1-F1
#
_entry.id   AF-A0A915MJN1-F1
#
_cell.length_a   1.000
_cell.length_b   1.000
_cell.length_c   1.000
_cell.angle_alpha   90.00
_cell.angle_beta   90.00
_cell.angle_gamma   90.00
#
_symmetry.space_group_name_H-M   'P 1'
#
loop_
_entity.id
_entity.type
_entity.pdbx_description
1 polymer ?
#
loop_
_entity_poly.entity_id
_entity_poly.type
_entity_poly.pdbx_seq_one_letter_code
_entity_poly.pdbx_strand_id
1 'polypeptide(L)'
;LSAVERKAAFDAYCRERAEIEKEEKRKKAKEAKAEFYKLLEEAKLHGKSTFSSFSTNSKWAKDSRFKAVEKVRDREAYFKDFVEQLYKKEKEEKRKERDKAKECFVALLKEQEYLRRNSVWAVVKKKIDKDERYRNKNLDSETRQKLFDEHAKTCPEPTEEEEAEAKRLGEEALEAANAAKEKALNERHENEERDRERRKNNSSSNNNNSSSSRRREKEKEKSEKIVEKTAEEKALED
;
A
#
# COMPACT_ATOMS: atom_id res chain seq x y z
N LEU A 1 66.48 39.17 5.07
CA LEU A 1 65.83 38.70 3.84
C LEU A 1 66.29 39.58 2.67
N SER A 2 66.90 38.97 1.67
CA SER A 2 67.18 39.62 0.38
C SER A 2 65.89 40.11 -0.28
N ALA A 3 65.97 40.98 -1.29
CA ALA A 3 64.79 41.46 -2.01
C ALA A 3 63.95 40.31 -2.60
N VAL A 4 64.61 39.25 -3.07
CA VAL A 4 63.97 38.04 -3.61
C VAL A 4 63.25 37.27 -2.51
N GLU A 5 63.90 37.07 -1.36
CA GLU A 5 63.31 36.37 -0.22
C GLU A 5 62.12 37.16 0.38
N ARG A 6 62.19 38.50 0.40
CA ARG A 6 61.07 39.35 0.83
C ARG A 6 59.87 39.21 -0.09
N LYS A 7 60.07 39.22 -1.41
CA LYS A 7 58.99 39.04 -2.39
C LYS A 7 58.37 37.63 -2.27
N ALA A 8 59.20 36.59 -2.17
CA ALA A 8 58.71 35.21 -2.01
C ALA A 8 57.91 35.01 -0.72
N ALA A 9 58.35 35.60 0.40
CA ALA A 9 57.64 35.54 1.67
C ALA A 9 56.28 36.26 1.60
N PHE A 10 56.21 37.43 0.95
CA PHE A 10 54.95 38.14 0.76
C PHE A 10 53.98 37.37 -0.16
N ASP A 11 54.47 36.84 -1.29
CA ASP A 11 53.67 36.02 -2.21
C ASP A 11 53.17 34.72 -1.52
N ALA A 12 53.96 34.14 -0.61
CA ALA A 12 53.54 33.01 0.22
C ALA A 12 52.44 33.41 1.21
N TYR A 13 52.62 34.52 1.94
CA TYR A 13 51.61 35.03 2.88
C TYR A 13 50.28 35.37 2.20
N CYS A 14 50.29 36.01 1.03
CA CYS A 14 49.06 36.31 0.28
C CYS A 14 48.33 35.03 -0.14
N ARG A 15 49.06 33.99 -0.57
CA ARG A 15 48.47 32.69 -0.93
C ARG A 15 47.90 31.98 0.28
N GLU A 16 48.65 31.92 1.37
CA GLU A 16 48.21 31.32 2.63
C GLU A 16 46.96 32.02 3.17
N ARG A 17 46.94 33.37 3.14
CA ARG A 17 45.79 34.15 3.59
C ARG A 17 44.54 33.89 2.74
N ALA A 18 44.70 33.84 1.41
CA ALA A 18 43.60 33.53 0.50
C ALA A 18 43.06 32.10 0.69
N GLU A 19 43.93 31.13 0.95
CA GLU A 19 43.50 29.76 1.23
C GLU A 19 42.79 29.67 2.59
N ILE A 20 43.30 30.31 3.66
CA ILE A 20 42.64 30.32 4.97
C ILE A 20 41.21 30.88 4.86
N GLU A 21 41.00 32.02 4.20
CA GLU A 21 39.66 32.62 4.04
C GLU A 21 38.71 31.71 3.23
N LYS A 22 39.24 31.03 2.22
CA LYS A 22 38.49 30.05 1.42
C LYS A 22 38.15 28.80 2.23
N GLU A 23 39.06 28.33 3.08
CA GLU A 23 38.84 27.19 3.97
C GLU A 23 37.81 27.49 5.06
N GLU A 24 37.86 28.69 5.67
CA GLU A 24 36.86 29.11 6.65
C GLU A 24 35.46 29.18 6.01
N LYS A 25 35.37 29.74 4.80
CA LYS A 25 34.10 29.77 4.05
C LYS A 25 33.60 28.36 3.73
N ARG A 26 34.49 27.45 3.33
CA ARG A 26 34.16 26.04 3.07
C ARG A 26 33.71 25.31 4.34
N LYS A 27 34.39 25.54 5.47
CA LYS A 27 34.06 24.96 6.77
C LYS A 27 32.69 25.42 7.24
N LYS A 28 32.42 26.73 7.21
CA LYS A 28 31.11 27.30 7.57
C LYS A 28 29.99 26.74 6.69
N ALA A 29 30.21 26.61 5.38
CA ALA A 29 29.22 26.00 4.47
C ALA A 29 28.96 24.52 4.78
N LYS A 30 30.00 23.76 5.15
CA LYS A 30 29.88 22.35 5.55
C LYS A 30 29.11 22.19 6.86
N GLU A 31 29.36 23.07 7.84
CA GLU A 31 28.63 23.11 9.11
C GLU A 31 27.16 23.49 8.89
N ALA A 32 26.88 24.54 8.11
CA ALA A 32 25.52 24.93 7.75
C ALA A 32 24.77 23.80 7.02
N LYS A 33 25.45 23.07 6.12
CA LYS A 33 24.90 21.86 5.50
C LYS A 33 24.56 20.81 6.54
N ALA A 34 25.49 20.44 7.42
CA ALA A 34 25.27 19.41 8.43
C ALA A 34 24.09 19.74 9.36
N GLU A 35 24.00 20.99 9.83
CA GLU A 35 22.90 21.46 10.66
C GLU A 35 21.55 21.49 9.91
N PHE A 36 21.57 21.81 8.61
CA PHE A 36 20.38 21.70 7.76
C PHE A 36 19.88 20.25 7.66
N TYR A 37 20.77 19.25 7.55
CA TYR A 37 20.38 17.84 7.54
C TYR A 37 19.75 17.39 8.87
N LYS A 38 20.28 17.84 10.01
CA LYS A 38 19.66 17.58 11.32
C LYS A 38 18.25 18.16 11.40
N LEU A 39 18.04 19.36 10.87
CA LEU A 39 16.72 19.97 10.76
C LEU A 39 15.75 19.12 9.92
N LEU A 40 16.21 18.58 8.79
CA LEU A 40 15.41 17.70 7.93
C LEU A 40 15.03 16.39 8.63
N GLU A 41 15.92 15.84 9.46
CA GLU A 41 15.66 14.66 10.28
C GLU A 41 14.62 14.94 11.38
N GLU A 42 14.75 16.06 12.09
CA GLU A 42 13.76 16.51 13.09
C GLU A 42 12.39 16.82 12.47
N ALA A 43 12.36 17.19 11.20
CA ALA A 43 11.13 17.45 10.46
C ALA A 43 10.34 16.19 10.13
N LYS A 44 10.88 14.99 10.39
CA LYS A 44 10.22 13.68 10.14
C LYS A 44 9.62 13.61 8.73
N LEU A 45 10.41 14.03 7.75
CA LEU A 45 10.02 14.01 6.35
C LEU A 45 9.82 12.58 5.86
N HIS A 46 9.03 12.43 4.79
CA HIS A 46 8.78 11.16 4.13
C HIS A 46 9.28 11.23 2.68
N GLY A 47 9.43 10.08 2.00
CA GLY A 47 9.88 10.00 0.61
C GLY A 47 9.00 10.74 -0.42
N LYS A 48 7.83 11.25 -0.01
CA LYS A 48 6.90 12.07 -0.84
C LYS A 48 6.84 13.54 -0.42
N SER A 49 7.62 13.95 0.59
CA SER A 49 7.62 15.34 1.06
C SER A 49 8.15 16.28 -0.03
N THR A 50 7.52 17.44 -0.16
CA THR A 50 7.92 18.47 -1.14
C THR A 50 8.67 19.61 -0.47
N PHE A 51 9.63 20.21 -1.18
CA PHE A 51 10.40 21.34 -0.65
C PHE A 51 9.50 22.54 -0.34
N SER A 52 8.49 22.80 -1.17
CA SER A 52 7.52 23.88 -0.93
C SER A 52 6.81 23.72 0.42
N SER A 53 6.28 22.53 0.72
CA SER A 53 5.60 22.26 1.99
C SER A 53 6.55 22.38 3.20
N PHE A 54 7.81 21.96 3.06
CA PHE A 54 8.82 22.11 4.10
C PHE A 54 9.24 23.58 4.32
N SER A 55 9.54 24.30 3.24
CA SER A 55 10.05 25.68 3.28
C SER A 55 9.03 26.72 3.73
N THR A 56 7.73 26.45 3.53
CA THR A 56 6.62 27.33 3.95
C THR A 56 6.13 27.01 5.36
N ASN A 57 6.58 25.90 5.96
CA ASN A 57 6.22 25.55 7.32
C ASN A 57 6.79 26.57 8.30
N SER A 58 5.92 27.25 9.05
CA SER A 58 6.30 28.34 9.95
C SER A 58 7.30 27.93 11.04
N LYS A 59 7.32 26.66 11.43
CA LYS A 59 8.27 26.10 12.39
C LYS A 59 9.68 26.08 11.83
N TRP A 60 9.84 25.63 10.59
CA TRP A 60 11.15 25.40 9.98
C TRP A 60 11.67 26.61 9.20
N ALA A 61 10.78 27.42 8.61
CA ALA A 61 11.13 28.63 7.88
C ALA A 61 11.82 29.70 8.76
N LYS A 62 11.51 29.71 10.06
CA LYS A 62 12.11 30.63 11.03
C LYS A 62 13.37 30.06 11.70
N ASP A 63 13.66 28.77 11.51
CA ASP A 63 14.80 28.09 12.14
C ASP A 63 16.14 28.67 11.63
N SER A 64 17.08 28.89 12.55
CA SER A 64 18.41 29.42 12.23
C SER A 64 19.16 28.52 11.25
N ARG A 65 19.02 27.19 11.39
CA ARG A 65 19.67 26.18 10.54
C ARG A 65 19.11 26.20 9.11
N PHE A 66 17.82 26.51 8.95
CA PHE A 66 17.21 26.73 7.64
C PHE A 66 17.77 27.98 6.96
N LYS A 67 17.92 29.07 7.71
CA LYS A 67 18.44 30.34 7.21
C LYS A 67 19.95 30.33 6.97
N ALA A 68 20.71 29.51 7.70
CA ALA A 68 22.17 29.39 7.60
C ALA A 68 22.65 28.95 6.22
N VAL A 69 21.84 28.19 5.47
CA VAL A 69 22.05 27.95 4.05
C VAL A 69 21.42 29.10 3.28
N GLU A 70 22.19 30.09 2.83
CA GLU A 70 21.61 31.32 2.23
C GLU A 70 20.94 31.07 0.87
N LYS A 71 21.54 30.21 0.05
CA LYS A 71 21.07 29.94 -1.32
C LYS A 71 19.89 28.98 -1.30
N VAL A 72 18.74 29.43 -1.80
CA VAL A 72 17.53 28.60 -1.92
C VAL A 72 17.77 27.36 -2.78
N ARG A 73 18.56 27.47 -3.86
CA ARG A 73 18.95 26.32 -4.70
C ARG A 73 19.70 25.25 -3.90
N ASP A 74 20.58 25.64 -2.98
CA ASP A 74 21.32 24.70 -2.13
C ASP A 74 20.39 24.04 -1.11
N ARG A 75 19.45 24.80 -0.52
CA ARG A 75 18.41 24.25 0.37
C ARG A 75 17.58 23.18 -0.33
N GLU A 76 17.12 23.47 -1.55
CA GLU A 76 16.32 22.54 -2.35
C GLU A 76 17.13 21.30 -2.76
N ALA A 77 18.40 21.49 -3.16
CA ALA A 77 19.30 20.38 -3.48
C ALA A 77 19.53 19.46 -2.28
N TYR A 78 19.81 20.01 -1.10
CA TYR A 78 19.98 19.22 0.13
C TYR A 78 18.70 18.52 0.57
N PHE A 79 17.56 19.20 0.45
CA PHE A 79 16.26 18.60 0.72
C PHE A 79 15.97 17.41 -0.22
N LYS A 80 16.20 17.58 -1.52
CA LYS A 80 15.97 16.54 -2.53
C LYS A 80 16.86 15.33 -2.27
N ASP A 81 18.15 15.54 -2.01
CA ASP A 81 19.10 14.47 -1.67
C ASP A 81 18.63 13.70 -0.43
N PHE A 82 18.23 14.41 0.63
CA PHE A 82 17.72 13.79 1.85
C PHE A 82 16.43 12.98 1.63
N VAL A 83 15.45 13.53 0.90
CA VAL A 83 14.19 12.82 0.61
C VAL A 83 14.44 11.61 -0.30
N GLU A 84 15.36 11.71 -1.26
CA GLU A 84 15.74 10.58 -2.10
C GLU A 84 16.44 9.48 -1.28
N GLN A 85 17.33 9.85 -0.36
CA GLN A 85 17.97 8.91 0.56
C GLN A 85 16.94 8.24 1.48
N LEU A 86 15.98 8.99 2.02
CA LEU A 86 14.87 8.43 2.81
C LEU A 86 14.04 7.44 1.99
N TYR A 87 13.67 7.80 0.76
CA TYR A 87 12.92 6.91 -0.11
C TYR A 87 13.69 5.62 -0.44
N LYS A 88 14.99 5.74 -0.75
CA LYS A 88 15.88 4.59 -0.98
C LYS A 88 15.95 3.70 0.27
N LYS A 89 16.16 4.29 1.45
CA LYS A 89 16.22 3.58 2.72
C LYS A 89 14.91 2.84 3.03
N GLU A 90 13.76 3.52 2.93
CA GLU A 90 12.45 2.89 3.16
C GLU A 90 12.18 1.75 2.17
N LYS A 91 12.56 1.92 0.89
CA LYS A 91 12.42 0.88 -0.14
C LYS A 91 13.36 -0.30 0.13
N GLU A 92 14.59 -0.04 0.53
CA GLU A 92 15.60 -1.06 0.84
C GLU A 92 15.21 -1.84 2.10
N GLU A 93 14.73 -1.19 3.15
CA GLU A 93 14.26 -1.87 4.37
C GLU A 93 13.08 -2.79 4.07
N LYS A 94 12.10 -2.35 3.25
CA LYS A 94 11.04 -3.24 2.78
C LYS A 94 11.56 -4.41 1.96
N ARG A 95 12.62 -4.21 1.16
CA ARG A 95 13.26 -5.28 0.41
C ARG A 95 13.96 -6.27 1.34
N LYS A 96 14.74 -5.80 2.31
CA LYS A 96 15.42 -6.63 3.32
C LYS A 96 14.43 -7.46 4.11
N GLU A 97 13.32 -6.86 4.54
CA GLU A 97 12.28 -7.56 5.27
C GLU A 97 11.63 -8.67 4.40
N ARG A 98 11.40 -8.39 3.11
CA ARG A 98 10.96 -9.41 2.15
C ARG A 98 11.99 -10.52 1.98
N ASP A 99 13.26 -10.18 1.79
CA ASP A 99 14.32 -11.16 1.56
C ASP A 99 14.54 -12.04 2.80
N LYS A 100 14.52 -11.46 4.01
CA LYS A 100 14.49 -12.18 5.28
C LYS A 100 13.28 -13.11 5.40
N ALA A 101 12.10 -12.66 4.98
CA ALA A 101 10.91 -13.51 4.98
C ALA A 101 11.08 -14.72 4.04
N LYS A 102 11.70 -14.53 2.86
CA LYS A 102 12.03 -15.64 1.94
C LYS A 102 12.98 -16.63 2.59
N GLU A 103 14.05 -16.14 3.22
CA GLU A 103 15.02 -16.98 3.93
C GLU A 103 14.36 -17.80 5.05
N CYS A 104 13.53 -17.17 5.87
CA CYS A 104 12.77 -17.86 6.92
C CYS A 104 11.83 -18.92 6.34
N PHE A 105 11.18 -18.64 5.20
CA PHE A 105 10.30 -19.60 4.55
C PHE A 105 11.06 -20.77 3.94
N VAL A 106 12.21 -20.53 3.30
CA VAL A 106 13.07 -21.60 2.78
C VAL A 106 13.64 -22.44 3.92
N ALA A 107 14.01 -21.83 5.06
CA ALA A 107 14.43 -22.56 6.25
C ALA A 107 13.32 -23.47 6.78
N LEU A 108 12.08 -22.96 6.86
CA LEU A 108 10.91 -23.77 7.22
C LEU A 108 10.71 -24.96 6.27
N LEU A 109 10.89 -24.76 4.96
CA LEU A 109 10.79 -25.84 3.98
C LEU A 109 11.89 -26.89 4.17
N LYS A 110 13.13 -26.46 4.42
CA LYS A 110 14.27 -27.36 4.68
C LYS A 110 14.09 -28.21 5.94
N GLU A 111 13.38 -27.70 6.95
CA GLU A 111 13.02 -28.46 8.16
C GLU A 111 12.01 -29.58 7.86
N GLN A 112 11.31 -29.55 6.73
CA GLN A 112 10.35 -30.58 6.34
C GLN A 112 11.08 -31.75 5.64
N GLU A 113 11.68 -32.65 6.42
CA GLU A 113 12.44 -33.81 5.92
C GLU A 113 11.61 -34.79 5.04
N TYR A 114 10.28 -34.73 5.13
CA TYR A 114 9.37 -35.53 4.32
C TYR A 114 9.21 -35.02 2.88
N LEU A 115 9.78 -33.85 2.53
CA LEU A 115 9.65 -33.31 1.18
C LEU A 115 10.44 -34.14 0.16
N ARG A 116 9.83 -34.30 -1.01
CA ARG A 116 10.34 -35.01 -2.19
C ARG A 116 10.13 -34.14 -3.42
N ARG A 117 10.82 -34.46 -4.52
CA ARG A 117 10.69 -33.70 -5.78
C ARG A 117 9.26 -33.60 -6.31
N ASN A 118 8.44 -34.61 -6.07
CA ASN A 118 7.03 -34.69 -6.51
C ASN A 118 6.02 -34.19 -5.44
N SER A 119 6.49 -33.59 -4.34
CA SER A 119 5.60 -33.15 -3.27
C SER A 119 4.55 -32.14 -3.76
N VAL A 120 3.29 -32.37 -3.42
CA VAL A 120 2.17 -31.53 -3.84
C VAL A 120 2.02 -30.34 -2.91
N TRP A 121 2.17 -29.12 -3.44
CA TRP A 121 2.10 -27.87 -2.66
C TRP A 121 0.83 -27.76 -1.81
N ALA A 122 -0.34 -28.15 -2.32
CA ALA A 122 -1.60 -28.08 -1.59
C ALA A 122 -1.59 -28.90 -0.30
N VAL A 123 -0.90 -30.04 -0.29
CA VAL A 123 -0.76 -30.93 0.88
C VAL A 123 0.25 -30.34 1.86
N VAL A 124 1.42 -29.92 1.35
CA VAL A 124 2.49 -29.31 2.18
C VAL A 124 1.98 -28.04 2.86
N LYS A 125 1.29 -27.18 2.11
CA LYS A 125 0.66 -25.95 2.59
C LYS A 125 -0.25 -26.21 3.79
N LYS A 126 -1.10 -27.24 3.77
CA LYS A 126 -1.99 -27.59 4.91
C LYS A 126 -1.22 -27.98 6.18
N LYS A 127 0.02 -28.46 6.07
CA LYS A 127 0.86 -28.83 7.21
C LYS A 127 1.60 -27.62 7.79
N ILE A 128 2.04 -26.69 6.94
CA ILE A 128 2.85 -25.52 7.34
C ILE A 128 2.04 -24.23 7.51
N ASP A 129 0.73 -24.23 7.23
CA ASP A 129 -0.13 -23.02 7.22
C ASP A 129 -0.26 -22.31 8.58
N LYS A 130 -0.01 -23.03 9.68
CA LYS A 130 -0.05 -22.51 11.04
C LYS A 130 1.26 -21.86 11.49
N ASP A 131 2.37 -22.14 10.81
CA ASP A 131 3.69 -21.60 11.17
C ASP A 131 3.73 -20.07 10.92
N GLU A 132 4.31 -19.33 11.86
CA GLU A 132 4.43 -17.88 11.78
C GLU A 132 5.26 -17.44 10.56
N ARG A 133 6.31 -18.20 10.22
CA ARG A 133 7.18 -17.94 9.06
C ARG A 133 6.42 -18.10 7.75
N TYR A 134 5.46 -19.03 7.68
CA TYR A 134 4.55 -19.16 6.55
C TYR A 134 3.55 -17.98 6.50
N ARG A 135 2.93 -17.64 7.65
CA ARG A 135 1.95 -16.54 7.77
C ARG A 135 2.54 -15.14 7.61
N ASN A 136 3.85 -15.02 7.44
CA ASN A 136 4.52 -13.75 7.24
C ASN A 136 3.92 -12.99 6.04
N LYS A 137 3.36 -11.80 6.31
CA LYS A 137 2.65 -10.95 5.33
C LYS A 137 3.57 -10.37 4.25
N ASN A 138 4.88 -10.37 4.48
CA ASN A 138 5.87 -9.87 3.52
C ASN A 138 6.09 -10.83 2.35
N LEU A 139 5.51 -12.04 2.41
CA LEU A 139 5.44 -12.97 1.30
C LEU A 139 4.00 -13.13 0.82
N ASP A 140 3.81 -13.03 -0.49
CA ASP A 140 2.57 -13.33 -1.19
C ASP A 140 2.48 -14.83 -1.53
N SER A 141 1.30 -15.31 -1.90
CA SER A 141 1.07 -16.73 -2.17
C SER A 141 1.85 -17.23 -3.38
N GLU A 142 2.09 -16.39 -4.39
CA GLU A 142 2.79 -16.77 -5.62
C GLU A 142 4.29 -16.94 -5.32
N THR A 143 4.90 -16.01 -4.59
CA THR A 143 6.30 -16.14 -4.15
C THR A 143 6.50 -17.39 -3.28
N ARG A 144 5.59 -17.69 -2.35
CA ARG A 144 5.67 -18.93 -1.54
C ARG A 144 5.67 -20.18 -2.41
N GLN A 145 4.78 -20.25 -3.38
CA GLN A 145 4.70 -21.41 -4.29
C GLN A 145 5.98 -21.54 -5.13
N LYS A 146 6.50 -20.44 -5.69
CA LYS A 146 7.77 -20.45 -6.44
C LYS A 146 8.95 -20.95 -5.60
N LEU A 147 9.06 -20.49 -4.35
CA LEU A 147 10.11 -20.93 -3.43
C LEU A 147 9.97 -22.41 -3.07
N PHE A 148 8.74 -22.89 -2.92
CA PHE A 148 8.46 -24.32 -2.75
C PHE A 148 8.88 -25.13 -3.97
N ASP A 149 8.47 -24.74 -5.17
CA ASP A 149 8.80 -25.45 -6.41
C ASP A 149 10.33 -25.50 -6.65
N GLU A 150 11.04 -24.42 -6.30
CA GLU A 150 12.50 -24.37 -6.34
C GLU A 150 13.12 -25.33 -5.32
N HIS A 151 12.62 -25.34 -4.09
CA HIS A 151 13.13 -26.25 -3.06
C HIS A 151 12.84 -27.72 -3.38
N ALA A 152 11.64 -28.05 -3.87
CA ALA A 152 11.25 -29.40 -4.25
C ALA A 152 12.21 -29.99 -5.30
N LYS A 153 12.70 -29.19 -6.26
CA LYS A 153 13.71 -29.64 -7.23
C LYS A 153 15.02 -30.08 -6.58
N THR A 154 15.38 -29.47 -5.44
CA THR A 154 16.57 -29.83 -4.66
C THR A 154 16.37 -31.00 -3.71
N CYS A 155 15.13 -31.45 -3.49
CA CYS A 155 14.81 -32.60 -2.66
C CYS A 155 15.17 -33.93 -3.37
N PRO A 156 15.31 -35.04 -2.61
CA PRO A 156 15.54 -36.37 -3.18
C PRO A 156 14.45 -36.80 -4.15
N GLU A 157 14.85 -37.68 -5.08
CA GLU A 157 13.89 -38.33 -5.97
C GLU A 157 12.94 -39.22 -5.18
N PRO A 158 11.64 -39.19 -5.51
CA PRO A 158 10.67 -40.08 -4.92
C PRO A 158 10.93 -41.53 -5.34
N THR A 159 10.62 -42.48 -4.46
CA THR A 159 10.45 -43.89 -4.83
C THR A 159 9.19 -44.08 -5.68
N GLU A 160 9.05 -45.21 -6.40
CA GLU A 160 7.86 -45.50 -7.21
C GLU A 160 6.55 -45.47 -6.38
N GLU A 161 6.61 -45.91 -5.13
CA GLU A 161 5.48 -45.86 -4.18
C GLU A 161 5.12 -44.40 -3.82
N GLU A 162 6.12 -43.56 -3.50
CA GLU A 162 5.93 -42.13 -3.22
C GLU A 162 5.46 -41.38 -4.48
N GLU A 163 5.81 -41.84 -5.69
CA GLU A 163 5.34 -41.28 -6.96
C GLU A 163 3.86 -41.55 -7.19
N ALA A 164 3.42 -42.79 -7.01
CA ALA A 164 2.01 -43.15 -7.09
C ALA A 164 1.16 -42.40 -6.04
N GLU A 165 1.67 -42.28 -4.81
CA GLU A 165 0.99 -41.54 -3.75
C GLU A 165 0.89 -40.04 -4.04
N ALA A 166 1.99 -39.41 -4.49
CA ALA A 166 1.98 -37.99 -4.85
C ALA A 166 1.01 -37.69 -6.00
N LYS A 167 0.94 -38.58 -7.00
CA LYS A 167 -0.02 -38.46 -8.10
C LYS A 167 -1.47 -38.52 -7.59
N ARG A 168 -1.78 -39.48 -6.72
CA ARG A 168 -3.12 -39.61 -6.10
C ARG A 168 -3.48 -38.36 -5.29
N LEU A 169 -2.55 -37.86 -4.46
CA LEU A 169 -2.75 -36.64 -3.68
C LEU A 169 -2.89 -35.39 -4.57
N GLY A 170 -2.18 -35.36 -5.70
CA GLY A 170 -2.27 -34.29 -6.69
C GLY A 170 -3.64 -34.25 -7.37
N GLU A 171 -4.15 -35.41 -7.79
CA GLU A 171 -5.48 -35.58 -8.38
C GLU A 171 -6.58 -35.17 -7.37
N GLU A 172 -6.50 -35.66 -6.13
CA GLU A 172 -7.43 -35.28 -5.06
C GLU A 172 -7.40 -33.76 -4.78
N ALA A 173 -6.22 -33.16 -4.74
CA ALA A 173 -6.07 -31.72 -4.54
C ALA A 173 -6.66 -30.90 -5.70
N LEU A 174 -6.52 -31.38 -6.94
CA LEU A 174 -7.09 -30.75 -8.12
C LEU A 174 -8.62 -30.86 -8.14
N GLU A 175 -9.15 -32.03 -7.80
CA GLU A 175 -10.60 -32.26 -7.67
C GLU A 175 -11.20 -31.37 -6.58
N ALA A 176 -10.57 -31.30 -5.40
CA ALA A 176 -10.99 -30.41 -4.34
C ALA A 176 -10.96 -28.92 -4.75
N ALA A 177 -9.95 -28.51 -5.54
CA ALA A 177 -9.87 -27.15 -6.07
C ALA A 177 -10.99 -26.85 -7.08
N ASN A 178 -11.31 -27.81 -7.95
CA ASN A 178 -12.41 -27.69 -8.91
C ASN A 178 -13.76 -27.64 -8.21
N ALA A 179 -14.00 -28.51 -7.22
CA ALA A 179 -15.23 -28.52 -6.42
C ALA A 179 -15.41 -27.20 -5.64
N ALA A 180 -14.34 -26.64 -5.08
CA ALA A 180 -14.39 -25.34 -4.41
C ALA A 180 -14.74 -24.20 -5.39
N LYS A 181 -14.18 -24.25 -6.62
CA LYS A 181 -14.47 -23.27 -7.67
C LYS A 181 -15.92 -23.35 -8.15
N GLU A 182 -16.44 -24.56 -8.32
CA GLU A 182 -17.83 -24.80 -8.69
C GLU A 182 -18.79 -24.31 -7.60
N LYS A 183 -18.50 -24.64 -6.34
CA LYS A 183 -19.27 -24.14 -5.19
C LYS A 183 -19.31 -22.61 -5.14
N ALA A 184 -18.16 -21.96 -5.32
CA ALA A 184 -18.09 -20.49 -5.34
C ALA A 184 -18.88 -19.87 -6.50
N LEU A 185 -18.88 -20.51 -7.67
CA LEU A 185 -19.71 -20.08 -8.81
C LEU A 185 -21.20 -20.25 -8.52
N ASN A 186 -21.59 -21.38 -7.92
CA ASN A 186 -22.98 -21.61 -7.53
C ASN A 186 -23.45 -20.61 -6.46
N GLU A 187 -22.66 -20.38 -5.41
CA GLU A 187 -22.96 -19.38 -4.37
C GLU A 187 -23.12 -17.97 -4.97
N ARG A 188 -22.27 -17.61 -5.94
CA ARG A 188 -22.38 -16.35 -6.66
C ARG A 188 -23.68 -16.26 -7.47
N HIS A 189 -24.02 -17.33 -8.20
CA HIS A 189 -25.26 -17.40 -8.98
C HIS A 189 -26.50 -17.30 -8.07
N GLU A 190 -26.52 -18.03 -6.95
CA GLU A 190 -27.59 -17.95 -5.95
C GLU A 190 -27.73 -16.55 -5.34
N ASN A 191 -26.61 -15.85 -5.11
CA ASN A 191 -26.65 -14.49 -4.60
C ASN A 191 -27.17 -13.50 -5.65
N GLU A 192 -26.78 -13.66 -6.92
CA GLU A 192 -27.31 -12.86 -8.04
C GLU A 192 -28.82 -13.11 -8.24
N GLU A 193 -29.29 -14.34 -8.10
CA GLU A 193 -30.72 -14.67 -8.15
C GLU A 193 -31.49 -14.05 -6.98
N ARG A 194 -30.98 -14.16 -5.75
CA ARG A 194 -31.57 -13.50 -4.57
C ARG A 194 -31.66 -11.98 -4.73
N ASP A 195 -30.64 -11.36 -5.32
CA ASP A 195 -30.65 -9.93 -5.62
C ASP A 195 -31.67 -9.57 -6.72
N ARG A 196 -31.83 -10.42 -7.75
CA ARG A 196 -32.88 -10.24 -8.77
C ARG A 196 -34.28 -10.36 -8.17
N GLU A 197 -34.51 -11.31 -7.29
CA GLU A 197 -35.79 -11.46 -6.58
C GLU A 197 -36.07 -10.26 -5.66
N ARG A 198 -35.08 -9.80 -4.90
CA ARG A 198 -35.20 -8.57 -4.09
C ARG A 198 -35.60 -7.37 -4.94
N ARG A 199 -34.97 -7.21 -6.11
CA ARG A 199 -35.32 -6.13 -7.06
C ARG A 199 -36.76 -6.27 -7.58
N LYS A 200 -37.18 -7.46 -7.99
CA LYS A 200 -38.56 -7.73 -8.44
C LYS A 200 -39.58 -7.43 -7.34
N ASN A 201 -39.37 -7.92 -6.13
CA ASN A 201 -40.28 -7.68 -5.01
C ASN A 201 -40.37 -6.19 -4.66
N ASN A 202 -39.24 -5.48 -4.66
CA ASN A 202 -39.24 -4.03 -4.41
C ASN A 202 -39.98 -3.24 -5.51
N SER A 203 -39.81 -3.63 -6.78
CA SER A 203 -40.57 -3.05 -7.90
C SER A 203 -42.07 -3.33 -7.79
N SER A 204 -42.47 -4.54 -7.41
CA SER A 204 -43.88 -4.91 -7.21
C SER A 204 -44.53 -4.15 -6.04
N SER A 205 -43.84 -4.01 -4.91
CA SER A 205 -44.30 -3.20 -3.78
C SER A 205 -44.46 -1.73 -4.14
N ASN A 206 -43.53 -1.16 -4.91
CA ASN A 206 -43.60 0.25 -5.33
C ASN A 206 -44.75 0.50 -6.33
N ASN A 207 -45.06 -0.48 -7.20
CA ASN A 207 -46.15 -0.39 -8.15
C ASN A 207 -47.54 -0.54 -7.48
N ASN A 208 -47.64 -1.42 -6.47
CA ASN A 208 -48.85 -1.58 -5.66
C ASN A 208 -49.14 -0.33 -4.80
N ASN A 209 -48.12 0.27 -4.20
CA ASN A 209 -48.29 1.54 -3.46
C ASN A 209 -48.73 2.67 -4.40
N SER A 210 -48.13 2.80 -5.59
CA SER A 210 -48.53 3.81 -6.57
C SER A 210 -49.98 3.63 -7.05
N SER A 211 -50.42 2.38 -7.22
CA SER A 211 -51.78 2.04 -7.63
C SER A 211 -52.81 2.31 -6.53
N SER A 212 -52.45 2.01 -5.27
CA SER A 212 -53.30 2.27 -4.10
C SER A 212 -53.46 3.76 -3.82
N SER A 213 -52.38 4.54 -3.94
CA SER A 213 -52.42 6.01 -3.79
C SER A 213 -53.32 6.66 -4.84
N ARG A 214 -53.20 6.28 -6.12
CA ARG A 214 -54.09 6.80 -7.19
C ARG A 214 -55.55 6.45 -6.97
N ARG A 215 -55.84 5.30 -6.36
CA ARG A 215 -57.22 4.87 -6.06
C ARG A 215 -57.83 5.69 -4.92
N ARG A 216 -57.06 5.95 -3.85
CA ARG A 216 -57.45 6.84 -2.75
C ARG A 216 -57.69 8.28 -3.20
N GLU A 217 -56.88 8.77 -4.13
CA GLU A 217 -57.01 10.12 -4.68
C GLU A 217 -58.33 10.28 -5.47
N LYS A 218 -58.67 9.29 -6.30
CA LYS A 218 -59.95 9.25 -7.02
C LYS A 218 -61.17 9.13 -6.10
N GLU A 219 -61.06 8.39 -5.00
CA GLU A 219 -62.15 8.28 -4.02
C GLU A 219 -62.39 9.60 -3.26
N LYS A 220 -61.32 10.32 -2.92
CA LYS A 220 -61.43 11.67 -2.32
C LYS A 220 -62.10 12.65 -3.27
N GLU A 221 -61.64 12.73 -4.52
CA GLU A 221 -62.21 13.65 -5.52
C GLU A 221 -63.70 13.34 -5.78
N LYS A 222 -64.08 12.06 -5.76
CA LYS A 222 -65.49 11.65 -5.88
C LYS A 222 -66.32 12.04 -4.66
N SER A 223 -65.76 11.92 -3.45
CA SER A 223 -66.44 12.33 -2.22
C SER A 223 -66.63 13.84 -2.12
N GLU A 224 -65.64 14.63 -2.54
CA GLU A 224 -65.72 16.10 -2.56
C GLU A 224 -66.80 16.57 -3.53
N LYS A 225 -66.88 15.98 -4.73
CA LYS A 225 -67.97 16.27 -5.69
C LYS A 225 -69.36 15.92 -5.17
N ILE A 226 -69.48 14.90 -4.33
CA ILE A 226 -70.78 14.55 -3.72
C ILE A 226 -71.15 15.62 -2.69
N VAL A 227 -70.22 16.01 -1.82
CA VAL A 227 -70.45 17.05 -0.81
C VAL A 227 -70.81 18.38 -1.45
N GLU A 228 -70.11 18.77 -2.53
CA GLU A 228 -70.39 19.99 -3.29
C GLU A 228 -71.80 19.97 -3.92
N LYS A 229 -72.19 18.87 -4.57
CA LYS A 229 -73.56 18.68 -5.08
C LYS A 229 -74.62 18.75 -3.98
N THR A 230 -74.36 18.17 -2.82
CA THR A 230 -75.33 18.15 -1.71
C THR A 230 -75.47 19.55 -1.09
N ALA A 231 -74.40 20.35 -1.12
CA ALA A 231 -74.41 21.73 -0.67
C ALA A 231 -75.15 22.65 -1.65
N GLU A 232 -74.97 22.46 -2.96
CA GLU A 232 -75.74 23.18 -3.99
C GLU A 232 -77.24 22.85 -3.93
N GLU A 233 -77.61 21.58 -3.72
CA GLU A 233 -79.01 21.16 -3.60
C GLU A 233 -79.69 21.79 -2.37
N LYS A 234 -78.99 21.87 -1.24
CA LYS A 234 -79.50 22.58 -0.04
C LYS A 234 -79.63 24.08 -0.21
N ALA A 235 -78.81 24.71 -1.05
CA ALA A 235 -78.85 26.16 -1.27
C ALA A 235 -80.00 26.60 -2.22
N LEU A 236 -80.69 25.66 -2.86
CA LEU A 236 -81.84 25.89 -3.74
C LEU A 236 -83.19 25.68 -3.01
N GLU A 237 -83.18 25.18 -1.77
CA GLU A 237 -84.38 24.89 -0.96
C GLU A 237 -84.69 25.96 0.12
N ASP A 238 -83.84 26.99 0.26
CA ASP A 238 -84.06 28.20 1.08
C ASP A 238 -84.26 29.45 0.19
#